data_AF-A0A0T9QDE8-F1
#
_entry.id   AF-A0A0T9QDE8-F1
#
_cell.length_a   1.000
_cell.length_b   1.000
_cell.length_c   1.000
_cell.angle_alpha   90.00
_cell.angle_beta   90.00
_cell.angle_gamma   90.00
#
_symmetry.space_group_name_H-M   'P 1'
#
loop_
_entity.id
_entity.type
_entity.pdbx_description
1 polymer ?
#
loop_
_entity_poly.entity_id
_entity_poly.type
_entity_poly.pdbx_seq_one_letter_code
_entity_poly.pdbx_strand_id
1 'polypeptide(L)'
;MDNSIDTKIYKLDKKYARDGIPFHQRPLKAAMDILDISSVIDAIEHPKFNYIINRYGKIIPETVTTWPGMGTGIVASIDQVKKFTVGVAYGNPRIDIYRGLGFDSDEKWFSWCRKDMKIAAESAFAFVDIFDFVYGTDSLSHETNPDVIAFLNLATSNLELVAHALPNTYNSDTVIQPICMTVELVLKGILIHLGLSIDEIKNLGHDHLALFNKLTSKVEHRDDELIKTIINRIPDYVDSRYRGAELTRIQTVKLALGVQFIAASALRRVTQCDLALQMEQDDFPGYAIRQKFANSFLKGAWQPSN
;
A
#
# COMPACT_ATOMS: atom_id res chain seq x y z
N MET A 1 23.59 -8.93 31.19
CA MET A 1 22.24 -9.08 30.61
C MET A 1 21.28 -8.30 31.50
N ASP A 2 20.54 -7.34 30.95
CA ASP A 2 19.60 -6.52 31.72
C ASP A 2 18.27 -7.29 31.89
N ASN A 3 18.27 -8.29 32.78
CA ASN A 3 17.11 -9.17 33.05
C ASN A 3 15.83 -8.40 33.40
N SER A 4 15.96 -7.15 33.84
CA SER A 4 14.84 -6.23 34.11
C SER A 4 14.12 -5.82 32.82
N ILE A 5 14.84 -5.48 31.76
CA ILE A 5 14.25 -5.07 30.47
C ILE A 5 13.54 -6.25 29.80
N ASP A 6 14.17 -7.42 29.78
CA ASP A 6 13.56 -8.62 29.19
C ASP A 6 12.23 -8.97 29.86
N THR A 7 12.18 -8.90 31.20
CA THR A 7 10.95 -9.13 31.97
C THR A 7 9.86 -8.10 31.63
N LYS A 8 10.25 -6.82 31.48
CA LYS A 8 9.31 -5.74 31.06
C LYS A 8 8.77 -6.00 29.66
N ILE A 9 9.62 -6.39 28.70
CA ILE A 9 9.22 -6.70 27.32
C ILE A 9 8.12 -7.77 27.29
N TYR A 10 8.32 -8.91 27.96
CA TYR A 10 7.31 -9.97 27.98
C TYR A 10 5.99 -9.54 28.65
N LYS A 11 6.07 -8.71 29.70
CA LYS A 11 4.88 -8.19 30.38
C LYS A 11 4.12 -7.21 29.49
N LEU A 12 4.83 -6.31 28.82
CA LEU A 12 4.26 -5.31 27.92
C LEU A 12 3.68 -5.94 26.67
N ASP A 13 4.36 -6.91 26.04
CA ASP A 13 3.81 -7.62 24.88
C ASP A 13 2.46 -8.29 25.19
N LYS A 14 2.35 -9.00 26.32
CA LYS A 14 1.07 -9.59 26.76
C LYS A 14 -0.01 -8.55 27.00
N LYS A 15 0.36 -7.38 27.55
CA LYS A 15 -0.57 -6.26 27.76
C LYS A 15 -1.04 -5.73 26.40
N TYR A 16 -0.11 -5.36 25.52
CA TYR A 16 -0.40 -4.81 24.20
C TYR A 16 -1.22 -5.75 23.33
N ALA A 17 -0.97 -7.07 23.40
CA ALA A 17 -1.78 -8.06 22.72
C ALA A 17 -3.25 -8.06 23.18
N ARG A 18 -3.49 -7.90 24.49
CA ARG A 18 -4.85 -7.79 25.06
C ARG A 18 -5.51 -6.46 24.72
N ASP A 19 -4.72 -5.40 24.65
CA ASP A 19 -5.17 -4.06 24.27
C ASP A 19 -5.41 -3.92 22.75
N GLY A 20 -5.25 -5.00 21.97
CA GLY A 20 -5.49 -5.01 20.53
C GLY A 20 -4.42 -4.31 19.69
N ILE A 21 -3.25 -4.00 20.27
CA ILE A 21 -2.17 -3.32 19.57
C ILE A 21 -1.56 -4.28 18.54
N PRO A 22 -1.50 -3.90 17.25
CA PRO A 22 -0.91 -4.73 16.20
C PRO A 22 0.52 -5.12 16.56
N PHE A 23 0.87 -6.39 16.32
CA PHE A 23 2.17 -6.94 16.72
C PHE A 23 3.34 -6.13 16.14
N HIS A 24 3.19 -5.60 14.92
CA HIS A 24 4.22 -4.80 14.28
C HIS A 24 4.51 -3.52 15.07
N GLN A 25 3.53 -2.86 15.71
CA GLN A 25 3.72 -1.58 16.43
C GLN A 25 4.29 -1.73 17.85
N ARG A 26 4.20 -2.94 18.42
CA ARG A 26 4.61 -3.21 19.81
C ARG A 26 6.07 -2.90 20.12
N PRO A 27 7.05 -3.11 19.21
CA PRO A 27 8.44 -2.79 19.47
C PRO A 27 8.68 -1.28 19.73
N LEU A 28 8.06 -0.35 18.98
CA LEU A 28 8.17 1.09 19.32
C LEU A 28 7.61 1.33 20.70
N LYS A 29 6.41 0.82 20.91
CA LYS A 29 5.60 1.22 22.06
C LYS A 29 6.28 0.73 23.32
N ALA A 30 6.83 -0.48 23.26
CA ALA A 30 7.67 -1.00 24.33
C ALA A 30 8.95 -0.18 24.50
N ALA A 31 9.62 0.24 23.42
CA ALA A 31 10.80 1.10 23.54
C ALA A 31 10.45 2.42 24.25
N MET A 32 9.37 3.10 23.83
CA MET A 32 8.88 4.32 24.46
C MET A 32 8.50 4.10 25.94
N ASP A 33 7.69 3.08 26.24
CA ASP A 33 7.22 2.79 27.61
C ASP A 33 8.36 2.30 28.55
N ILE A 34 9.33 1.53 28.04
CA ILE A 34 10.45 1.02 28.86
C ILE A 34 11.47 2.11 29.14
N LEU A 35 11.70 2.98 28.16
CA LEU A 35 12.69 4.05 28.23
C LEU A 35 12.11 5.33 28.85
N ASP A 36 10.79 5.39 29.06
CA ASP A 36 10.06 6.56 29.55
C ASP A 36 10.24 7.78 28.63
N ILE A 37 10.10 7.53 27.33
CA ILE A 37 10.31 8.52 26.27
C ILE A 37 9.00 8.71 25.50
N SER A 38 8.56 9.96 25.36
CA SER A 38 7.35 10.33 24.61
C SER A 38 7.60 10.72 23.15
N SER A 39 8.85 11.03 22.79
CA SER A 39 9.27 11.37 21.43
C SER A 39 9.80 10.14 20.70
N VAL A 40 9.31 9.87 19.48
CA VAL A 40 9.80 8.75 18.66
C VAL A 40 11.25 8.95 18.25
N ILE A 41 11.66 10.19 17.98
CA ILE A 41 13.04 10.53 17.61
C ILE A 41 13.98 10.20 18.77
N ASP A 42 13.65 10.67 19.97
CA ASP A 42 14.43 10.43 21.19
C ASP A 42 14.50 8.92 21.50
N ALA A 43 13.42 8.19 21.23
CA ALA A 43 13.39 6.74 21.41
C ALA A 43 14.35 6.04 20.46
N ILE A 44 14.39 6.41 19.18
CA ILE A 44 15.29 5.82 18.16
C ILE A 44 16.76 6.13 18.48
N GLU A 45 17.05 7.33 18.96
CA GLU A 45 18.42 7.76 19.31
C GLU A 45 18.93 7.13 20.61
N HIS A 46 18.03 6.57 21.42
CA HIS A 46 18.41 6.00 22.72
C HIS A 46 19.30 4.75 22.57
N PRO A 47 20.41 4.61 23.33
CA PRO A 47 21.37 3.50 23.18
C PRO A 47 20.76 2.09 23.37
N LYS A 48 19.67 1.98 24.11
CA LYS A 48 18.95 0.72 24.36
C LYS A 48 17.85 0.42 23.33
N PHE A 49 17.56 1.30 22.39
CA PHE A 49 16.51 1.11 21.38
C PHE A 49 16.70 -0.19 20.59
N ASN A 50 17.87 -0.34 19.95
CA ASN A 50 18.20 -1.52 19.15
C ASN A 50 18.17 -2.81 19.99
N TYR A 51 18.52 -2.75 21.28
CA TYR A 51 18.38 -3.91 22.16
C TYR A 51 16.92 -4.35 22.30
N ILE A 52 15.99 -3.40 22.54
CA ILE A 52 14.56 -3.67 22.69
C ILE A 52 13.97 -4.20 21.38
N ILE A 53 14.27 -3.56 20.25
CA ILE A 53 13.78 -3.98 18.93
C ILE A 53 14.28 -5.40 18.59
N ASN A 54 15.58 -5.65 18.74
CA ASN A 54 16.14 -6.98 18.49
C ASN A 54 15.57 -8.04 19.44
N ARG A 55 15.21 -7.66 20.66
CA ARG A 55 14.57 -8.59 21.60
C ARG A 55 13.16 -8.95 21.20
N TYR A 56 12.37 -7.98 20.70
CA TYR A 56 11.07 -8.23 20.09
C TYR A 56 11.17 -9.12 18.86
N GLY A 57 12.15 -8.89 17.98
CA GLY A 57 12.40 -9.75 16.81
C GLY A 57 12.71 -11.21 17.16
N LYS A 58 13.18 -11.50 18.38
CA LYS A 58 13.34 -12.88 18.87
C LYS A 58 12.05 -13.49 19.42
N ILE A 59 11.09 -12.68 19.85
CA ILE A 59 9.80 -13.13 20.40
C ILE A 59 8.78 -13.28 19.26
N ILE A 60 8.78 -12.33 18.32
CA ILE A 60 7.88 -12.23 17.18
C ILE A 60 8.75 -11.98 15.93
N PRO A 61 9.29 -13.03 15.29
CA PRO A 61 10.19 -12.89 14.13
C PRO A 61 9.64 -12.03 12.98
N GLU A 62 8.32 -11.99 12.82
CA GLU A 62 7.62 -11.19 11.81
C GLU A 62 7.92 -9.69 11.97
N THR A 63 8.16 -9.22 13.19
CA THR A 63 8.49 -7.81 13.47
C THR A 63 9.81 -7.37 12.83
N VAL A 64 10.75 -8.28 12.56
CA VAL A 64 12.02 -7.95 11.91
C VAL A 64 11.81 -7.30 10.53
N THR A 65 10.70 -7.64 9.87
CA THR A 65 10.39 -7.17 8.50
C THR A 65 9.17 -6.25 8.43
N THR A 66 8.38 -6.17 9.49
CA THR A 66 7.13 -5.38 9.51
C THR A 66 7.18 -4.18 10.45
N TRP A 67 8.28 -3.97 11.18
CA TRP A 67 8.47 -2.84 12.08
C TRP A 67 9.45 -1.80 11.51
N PRO A 68 9.17 -0.48 11.57
CA PRO A 68 7.91 0.20 11.85
C PRO A 68 7.05 0.33 10.59
N GLY A 69 6.30 -0.72 10.24
CA GLY A 69 5.47 -0.73 9.05
C GLY A 69 4.24 0.15 9.23
N MET A 70 4.05 1.06 8.28
CA MET A 70 2.88 1.92 8.16
C MET A 70 1.87 1.35 7.17
N GLY A 71 2.35 0.59 6.19
CA GLY A 71 1.51 -0.22 5.30
C GLY A 71 2.33 -1.09 4.37
N THR A 72 1.64 -1.91 3.58
CA THR A 72 2.24 -2.96 2.76
C THR A 72 1.69 -2.89 1.36
N GLY A 73 2.52 -3.15 0.36
CA GLY A 73 2.05 -3.35 -1.01
C GLY A 73 2.99 -4.20 -1.85
N ILE A 74 2.83 -4.10 -3.16
CA ILE A 74 3.52 -4.98 -4.11
C ILE A 74 4.25 -4.20 -5.20
N VAL A 75 5.33 -4.82 -5.68
CA VAL A 75 5.98 -4.50 -6.95
C VAL A 75 6.10 -5.77 -7.77
N ALA A 76 6.24 -5.62 -9.09
CA ALA A 76 6.41 -6.77 -9.98
C ALA A 76 7.54 -6.58 -10.99
N SER A 77 8.20 -7.69 -11.29
CA SER A 77 9.08 -7.88 -12.45
C SER A 77 8.37 -8.85 -13.38
N ILE A 78 7.56 -8.29 -14.28
CA ILE A 78 6.60 -9.01 -15.15
C ILE A 78 5.49 -9.67 -14.32
N ASP A 79 5.59 -10.95 -13.98
CA ASP A 79 4.63 -11.68 -13.14
C ASP A 79 5.24 -12.20 -11.83
N GLN A 80 6.53 -11.93 -11.62
CA GLN A 80 7.22 -12.15 -10.36
C GLN A 80 6.89 -11.00 -9.41
N VAL A 81 6.12 -11.29 -8.37
CA VAL A 81 5.67 -10.30 -7.39
C VAL A 81 6.56 -10.32 -6.16
N LYS A 82 6.90 -9.14 -5.66
CA LYS A 82 7.57 -8.95 -4.37
C LYS A 82 6.72 -8.03 -3.51
N LYS A 83 6.44 -8.47 -2.29
CA LYS A 83 5.85 -7.67 -1.23
C LYS A 83 6.91 -6.76 -0.59
N PHE A 84 6.53 -5.56 -0.23
CA PHE A 84 7.35 -4.66 0.59
C PHE A 84 6.48 -3.93 1.62
N THR A 85 7.12 -3.37 2.65
CA THR A 85 6.48 -2.62 3.72
C THR A 85 7.03 -1.20 3.71
N VAL A 86 6.15 -0.20 3.66
CA VAL A 86 6.51 1.20 3.83
C VAL A 86 6.69 1.46 5.32
N GLY A 87 7.86 1.97 5.69
CA GLY A 87 8.17 2.34 7.06
C GLY A 87 7.59 3.70 7.45
N VAL A 88 7.38 3.90 8.76
CA VAL A 88 7.14 5.22 9.35
C VAL A 88 8.39 6.08 9.15
N ALA A 89 8.19 7.30 8.65
CA ALA A 89 9.23 8.28 8.42
C ALA A 89 8.81 9.65 8.96
N TYR A 90 9.76 10.36 9.55
CA TYR A 90 9.57 11.68 10.14
C TYR A 90 10.40 12.71 9.37
N GLY A 91 9.84 13.90 9.15
CA GLY A 91 10.50 14.99 8.43
C GLY A 91 10.62 14.72 6.94
N ASN A 92 11.77 15.09 6.34
CA ASN A 92 12.07 14.92 4.92
C ASN A 92 13.13 13.82 4.73
N PRO A 93 12.76 12.53 4.86
CA PRO A 93 13.71 11.44 4.69
C PRO A 93 14.22 11.40 3.25
N ARG A 94 15.50 11.09 3.07
CA ARG A 94 15.98 10.66 1.76
C ARG A 94 15.39 9.28 1.45
N ILE A 95 14.57 9.20 0.41
CA ILE A 95 13.94 7.95 -0.03
C ILE A 95 14.80 7.28 -1.08
N ASP A 96 15.48 6.20 -0.71
CA ASP A 96 16.16 5.31 -1.66
C ASP A 96 15.19 4.18 -2.06
N ILE A 97 14.63 4.21 -3.28
CA ILE A 97 13.60 3.26 -3.74
C ILE A 97 13.99 1.80 -3.53
N TYR A 98 15.20 1.40 -3.92
CA TYR A 98 15.67 0.01 -3.78
C TYR A 98 15.69 -0.45 -2.31
N ARG A 99 16.02 0.43 -1.36
CA ARG A 99 16.00 0.13 0.07
C ARG A 99 14.58 0.02 0.59
N GLY A 100 13.70 0.94 0.18
CA GLY A 100 12.28 0.89 0.52
C GLY A 100 11.59 -0.38 0.01
N LEU A 101 12.06 -0.91 -1.12
CA LEU A 101 11.64 -2.20 -1.67
C LEU A 101 12.31 -3.41 -0.98
N GLY A 102 13.23 -3.20 -0.04
CA GLY A 102 13.92 -4.27 0.68
C GLY A 102 14.95 -5.02 -0.18
N PHE A 103 15.69 -4.29 -1.03
CA PHE A 103 16.91 -4.78 -1.68
C PHE A 103 18.16 -4.22 -1.01
N ASP A 104 19.23 -5.01 -0.96
CA ASP A 104 20.48 -4.58 -0.33
C ASP A 104 21.23 -3.50 -1.13
N SER A 105 21.03 -3.46 -2.46
CA SER A 105 21.65 -2.48 -3.35
C SER A 105 20.77 -2.20 -4.57
N ASP A 106 21.04 -1.10 -5.24
CA ASP A 106 20.42 -0.71 -6.50
C ASP A 106 20.74 -1.70 -7.63
N GLU A 107 21.94 -2.30 -7.66
CA GLU A 107 22.26 -3.31 -8.67
C GLU A 107 21.45 -4.60 -8.49
N LYS A 108 21.19 -5.01 -7.23
CA LYS A 108 20.32 -6.17 -6.95
C LYS A 108 18.89 -5.91 -7.37
N TRP A 109 18.38 -4.71 -7.08
CA TRP A 109 17.06 -4.28 -7.54
C TRP A 109 16.97 -4.25 -9.06
N PHE A 110 17.94 -3.61 -9.74
CA PHE A 110 17.94 -3.54 -11.20
C PHE A 110 18.10 -4.91 -11.87
N SER A 111 18.89 -5.80 -11.27
CA SER A 111 18.97 -7.20 -11.71
C SER A 111 17.65 -7.93 -11.55
N TRP A 112 16.91 -7.71 -10.46
CA TRP A 112 15.56 -8.26 -10.28
C TRP A 112 14.57 -7.70 -11.31
N CYS A 113 14.73 -6.44 -11.69
CA CYS A 113 14.03 -5.81 -12.82
C CYS A 113 14.52 -6.29 -14.20
N ARG A 114 15.28 -7.39 -14.29
CA ARG A 114 15.82 -7.96 -15.54
C ARG A 114 16.72 -7.00 -16.32
N LYS A 115 17.31 -6.02 -15.63
CA LYS A 115 18.06 -4.90 -16.23
C LYS A 115 17.22 -4.12 -17.26
N ASP A 116 15.90 -4.12 -17.10
CA ASP A 116 14.96 -3.37 -17.93
C ASP A 116 14.56 -2.09 -17.19
N MET A 117 14.90 -0.95 -17.78
CA MET A 117 14.59 0.38 -17.23
C MET A 117 13.08 0.62 -17.09
N LYS A 118 12.25 0.01 -17.94
CA LYS A 118 10.79 0.10 -17.83
C LYS A 118 10.28 -0.61 -16.58
N ILE A 119 10.76 -1.84 -16.33
CA ILE A 119 10.38 -2.61 -15.13
C ILE A 119 10.89 -1.89 -13.87
N ALA A 120 12.10 -1.34 -13.91
CA ALA A 120 12.65 -0.55 -12.81
C ALA A 120 11.75 0.66 -12.49
N ALA A 121 11.40 1.47 -13.48
CA ALA A 121 10.51 2.61 -13.29
C ALA A 121 9.09 2.22 -12.84
N GLU A 122 8.50 1.17 -13.40
CA GLU A 122 7.19 0.65 -12.95
C GLU A 122 7.25 0.21 -11.48
N SER A 123 8.33 -0.46 -11.05
CA SER A 123 8.51 -0.84 -9.64
C SER A 123 8.72 0.36 -8.72
N ALA A 124 9.37 1.43 -9.20
CA ALA A 124 9.58 2.65 -8.43
C ALA A 124 8.28 3.44 -8.24
N PHE A 125 7.46 3.58 -9.28
CA PHE A 125 6.14 4.21 -9.15
C PHE A 125 5.20 3.38 -8.28
N ALA A 126 5.22 2.05 -8.39
CA ALA A 126 4.44 1.19 -7.52
C ALA A 126 4.84 1.33 -6.04
N PHE A 127 6.13 1.52 -5.74
CA PHE A 127 6.59 1.87 -4.39
C PHE A 127 5.92 3.17 -3.89
N VAL A 128 5.97 4.21 -4.72
CA VAL A 128 5.43 5.52 -4.37
C VAL A 128 3.90 5.55 -4.30
N ASP A 129 3.20 4.73 -5.08
CA ASP A 129 1.76 4.56 -4.92
C ASP A 129 1.40 4.07 -3.51
N ILE A 130 2.14 3.11 -2.95
CA ILE A 130 1.89 2.68 -1.56
C ILE A 130 2.30 3.75 -0.57
N PHE A 131 3.39 4.47 -0.83
CA PHE A 131 3.78 5.59 0.02
C PHE A 131 2.66 6.64 0.10
N ASP A 132 2.17 7.14 -1.04
CA ASP A 132 1.11 8.14 -1.10
C ASP A 132 -0.21 7.62 -0.53
N PHE A 133 -0.54 6.34 -0.77
CA PHE A 133 -1.72 5.71 -0.20
C PHE A 133 -1.63 5.66 1.33
N VAL A 134 -0.55 5.12 1.89
CA VAL A 134 -0.43 4.91 3.34
C VAL A 134 -0.34 6.23 4.10
N TYR A 135 0.49 7.17 3.65
CA TYR A 135 0.58 8.50 4.29
C TYR A 135 -0.67 9.35 4.05
N GLY A 136 -1.34 9.19 2.91
CA GLY A 136 -2.63 9.80 2.67
C GLY A 136 -3.70 9.27 3.63
N THR A 137 -3.73 7.96 3.90
CA THR A 137 -4.70 7.40 4.86
C THR A 137 -4.43 7.88 6.27
N ASP A 138 -3.15 8.00 6.65
CA ASP A 138 -2.75 8.53 7.94
C ASP A 138 -3.10 10.01 8.10
N SER A 139 -2.96 10.81 7.04
CA SER A 139 -3.40 12.22 7.01
C SER A 139 -4.89 12.38 7.26
N LEU A 140 -5.69 11.37 6.91
CA LEU A 140 -7.14 11.32 7.15
C LEU A 140 -7.52 10.50 8.40
N SER A 141 -6.57 9.98 9.16
CA SER A 141 -6.83 9.16 10.35
C SER A 141 -7.45 9.93 11.52
N HIS A 142 -7.38 11.26 11.47
CA HIS A 142 -7.98 12.19 12.43
C HIS A 142 -9.27 12.83 11.91
N GLU A 143 -9.84 12.29 10.82
CA GLU A 143 -11.11 12.76 10.28
C GLU A 143 -12.24 12.62 11.31
N THR A 144 -13.15 13.60 11.32
CA THR A 144 -14.29 13.63 12.25
C THR A 144 -15.33 12.57 11.92
N ASN A 145 -15.44 12.19 10.65
CA ASN A 145 -16.37 11.18 10.18
C ASN A 145 -15.77 9.76 10.31
N PRO A 146 -16.28 8.92 11.23
CA PRO A 146 -15.75 7.57 11.48
C PRO A 146 -15.91 6.63 10.28
N ASP A 147 -16.86 6.88 9.38
CA ASP A 147 -17.06 6.05 8.20
C ASP A 147 -15.90 6.18 7.21
N VAL A 148 -15.32 7.38 7.05
CA VAL A 148 -14.13 7.61 6.21
C VAL A 148 -12.99 6.72 6.71
N ILE A 149 -12.72 6.76 8.01
CA ILE A 149 -11.67 5.95 8.65
C ILE A 149 -11.96 4.45 8.46
N ALA A 150 -13.21 4.02 8.67
CA ALA A 150 -13.58 2.61 8.50
C ALA A 150 -13.37 2.12 7.07
N PHE A 151 -13.80 2.88 6.06
CA PHE A 151 -13.60 2.54 4.65
C PHE A 151 -12.12 2.47 4.27
N LEU A 152 -11.30 3.45 4.70
CA LEU A 152 -9.87 3.47 4.41
C LEU A 152 -9.11 2.33 5.11
N ASN A 153 -9.48 1.98 6.34
CA ASN A 153 -8.91 0.82 7.05
C ASN A 153 -9.24 -0.51 6.35
N LEU A 154 -10.48 -0.66 5.88
CA LEU A 154 -10.89 -1.84 5.12
C LEU A 154 -10.18 -1.90 3.76
N ALA A 155 -10.00 -0.76 3.07
CA ALA A 155 -9.26 -0.69 1.82
C ALA A 155 -7.80 -1.13 2.02
N THR A 156 -7.15 -0.60 3.06
CA THR A 156 -5.78 -0.96 3.46
C THR A 156 -5.66 -2.45 3.76
N SER A 157 -6.60 -3.00 4.53
CA SER A 157 -6.62 -4.43 4.88
C SER A 157 -6.79 -5.33 3.64
N ASN A 158 -7.64 -4.94 2.69
CA ASN A 158 -7.81 -5.71 1.44
C ASN A 158 -6.56 -5.64 0.56
N LEU A 159 -5.91 -4.47 0.45
CA LEU A 159 -4.66 -4.34 -0.27
C LEU A 159 -3.52 -5.16 0.37
N GLU A 160 -3.47 -5.20 1.72
CA GLU A 160 -2.54 -6.06 2.45
C GLU A 160 -2.80 -7.55 2.16
N LEU A 161 -4.06 -8.00 2.09
CA LEU A 161 -4.38 -9.37 1.70
C LEU A 161 -3.85 -9.70 0.29
N VAL A 162 -4.03 -8.79 -0.69
CA VAL A 162 -3.44 -8.95 -2.03
C VAL A 162 -1.93 -9.09 -1.95
N ALA A 163 -1.28 -8.21 -1.17
CA ALA A 163 0.16 -8.16 -1.05
C ALA A 163 0.77 -9.39 -0.35
N HIS A 164 0.04 -10.04 0.55
CA HIS A 164 0.45 -11.27 1.20
C HIS A 164 0.20 -12.52 0.34
N ALA A 165 -0.91 -12.56 -0.39
CA ALA A 165 -1.30 -13.71 -1.18
C ALA A 165 -0.52 -13.80 -2.50
N LEU A 166 -0.49 -12.73 -3.29
CA LEU A 166 -0.04 -12.76 -4.67
C LEU A 166 1.42 -13.22 -4.90
N PRO A 167 2.40 -12.90 -4.01
CA PRO A 167 3.76 -13.46 -4.12
C PRO A 167 3.83 -14.98 -3.96
N ASN A 168 2.87 -15.58 -3.24
CA ASN A 168 2.94 -16.96 -2.77
C ASN A 168 1.88 -17.88 -3.42
N THR A 169 0.89 -17.33 -4.12
CA THR A 169 -0.18 -18.12 -4.73
C THR A 169 0.15 -18.52 -6.16
N TYR A 170 -0.13 -19.77 -6.51
CA TYR A 170 -0.11 -20.25 -7.90
C TYR A 170 -1.40 -19.90 -8.65
N ASN A 171 -2.55 -19.91 -7.94
CA ASN A 171 -3.83 -19.44 -8.46
C ASN A 171 -4.09 -18.01 -7.99
N SER A 172 -4.29 -17.09 -8.94
CA SER A 172 -4.51 -15.68 -8.69
C SER A 172 -5.98 -15.28 -8.47
N ASP A 173 -6.95 -16.19 -8.65
CA ASP A 173 -8.37 -15.88 -8.49
C ASP A 173 -8.73 -15.44 -7.06
N THR A 174 -8.00 -15.93 -6.06
CA THR A 174 -8.25 -15.61 -4.65
C THR A 174 -8.01 -14.14 -4.31
N VAL A 175 -7.23 -13.42 -5.12
CA VAL A 175 -6.95 -11.99 -4.90
C VAL A 175 -7.90 -11.07 -5.67
N ILE A 176 -8.75 -11.60 -6.55
CA ILE A 176 -9.67 -10.77 -7.35
C ILE A 176 -10.68 -10.04 -6.46
N GLN A 177 -11.25 -10.74 -5.47
CA GLN A 177 -12.16 -10.12 -4.51
C GLN A 177 -11.49 -8.96 -3.75
N PRO A 178 -10.35 -9.14 -3.06
CA PRO A 178 -9.72 -8.03 -2.34
C PRO A 178 -9.22 -6.91 -3.27
N ILE A 179 -8.88 -7.21 -4.53
CA ILE A 179 -8.61 -6.18 -5.56
C ILE A 179 -9.85 -5.31 -5.80
N CYS A 180 -11.02 -5.90 -6.05
CA CYS A 180 -12.27 -5.15 -6.26
C CYS A 180 -12.65 -4.34 -5.02
N MET A 181 -12.58 -4.98 -3.84
CA MET A 181 -12.89 -4.32 -2.57
C MET A 181 -11.99 -3.10 -2.30
N THR A 182 -10.70 -3.17 -2.64
CA THR A 182 -9.78 -2.05 -2.44
C THR A 182 -10.24 -0.80 -3.17
N VAL A 183 -10.63 -0.94 -4.46
CA VAL A 183 -11.13 0.18 -5.28
C VAL A 183 -12.47 0.69 -4.76
N GLU A 184 -13.41 -0.20 -4.48
CA GLU A 184 -14.72 0.19 -3.98
C GLU A 184 -14.60 0.99 -2.67
N LEU A 185 -13.85 0.46 -1.70
CA LEU A 185 -13.75 1.02 -0.35
C LEU A 185 -13.03 2.36 -0.36
N VAL A 186 -11.93 2.50 -1.10
CA VAL A 186 -11.19 3.78 -1.16
C VAL A 186 -12.02 4.87 -1.83
N LEU A 187 -12.72 4.56 -2.93
CA LEU A 187 -13.58 5.53 -3.60
C LEU A 187 -14.74 5.96 -2.71
N LYS A 188 -15.37 5.02 -1.98
CA LYS A 188 -16.44 5.33 -1.02
C LYS A 188 -15.94 6.21 0.12
N GLY A 189 -14.82 5.85 0.75
CA GLY A 189 -14.23 6.63 1.83
C GLY A 189 -13.93 8.07 1.41
N ILE A 190 -13.36 8.26 0.22
CA ILE A 190 -13.03 9.59 -0.29
C ILE A 190 -14.25 10.40 -0.70
N LEU A 191 -15.26 9.76 -1.28
CA LEU A 191 -16.52 10.45 -1.58
C LEU A 191 -17.22 10.93 -0.30
N ILE A 192 -17.19 10.15 0.78
CA ILE A 192 -17.73 10.58 2.08
C ILE A 192 -16.93 11.76 2.63
N HIS A 193 -15.60 11.71 2.55
CA HIS A 193 -14.75 12.84 2.91
C HIS A 193 -15.08 14.11 2.09
N LEU A 194 -15.45 13.95 0.81
CA LEU A 194 -15.92 15.02 -0.08
C LEU A 194 -17.40 15.40 0.13
N GLY A 195 -18.00 14.97 1.24
CA GLY A 195 -19.31 15.39 1.71
C GLY A 195 -20.50 14.59 1.19
N LEU A 196 -20.30 13.39 0.63
CA LEU A 196 -21.43 12.48 0.34
C LEU A 196 -21.93 11.83 1.62
N SER A 197 -23.26 11.73 1.73
CA SER A 197 -23.91 10.94 2.77
C SER A 197 -23.78 9.43 2.51
N ILE A 198 -23.90 8.64 3.56
CA ILE A 198 -23.90 7.17 3.46
C ILE A 198 -25.03 6.65 2.55
N ASP A 199 -26.18 7.32 2.50
CA ASP A 199 -27.28 6.91 1.65
C ASP A 199 -26.99 7.19 0.16
N GLU A 200 -26.32 8.30 -0.16
CA GLU A 200 -25.80 8.52 -1.52
C GLU A 200 -24.77 7.46 -1.91
N ILE A 201 -23.88 7.08 -0.98
CA ILE A 201 -22.90 6.01 -1.21
C ILE A 201 -23.58 4.66 -1.46
N LYS A 202 -24.62 4.32 -0.69
CA LYS A 202 -25.40 3.09 -0.89
C LYS A 202 -26.08 3.07 -2.26
N ASN A 203 -26.61 4.21 -2.72
CA ASN A 203 -27.26 4.32 -4.02
C ASN A 203 -26.29 4.11 -5.20
N LEU A 204 -24.99 4.40 -5.02
CA LEU A 204 -23.95 4.08 -6.01
C LEU A 204 -23.59 2.59 -6.03
N GLY A 205 -23.94 1.83 -5.00
CA GLY A 205 -23.76 0.38 -4.94
C GLY A 205 -22.30 -0.06 -4.99
N HIS A 206 -22.01 -1.06 -5.84
CA HIS A 206 -20.69 -1.66 -6.05
C HIS A 206 -20.08 -1.31 -7.42
N ASP A 207 -20.69 -0.36 -8.14
CA ASP A 207 -20.24 0.03 -9.47
C ASP A 207 -19.00 0.94 -9.37
N HIS A 208 -17.83 0.37 -9.64
CA HIS A 208 -16.56 1.10 -9.62
C HIS A 208 -16.54 2.30 -10.58
N LEU A 209 -17.17 2.18 -11.76
CA LEU A 209 -17.21 3.26 -12.74
C LEU A 209 -18.14 4.38 -12.29
N ALA A 210 -19.30 4.06 -11.71
CA ALA A 210 -20.20 5.06 -11.14
C ALA A 210 -19.56 5.80 -9.95
N LEU A 211 -18.90 5.06 -9.04
CA LEU A 211 -18.14 5.64 -7.93
C LEU A 211 -17.03 6.58 -8.44
N PHE A 212 -16.28 6.13 -9.44
CA PHE A 212 -15.20 6.93 -10.01
C PHE A 212 -15.70 8.18 -10.74
N ASN A 213 -16.74 8.07 -11.58
CA ASN A 213 -17.35 9.23 -12.24
C ASN A 213 -17.90 10.24 -11.22
N LYS A 214 -18.42 9.76 -10.09
CA LYS A 214 -18.85 10.65 -9.00
C LYS A 214 -17.65 11.36 -8.37
N LEU A 215 -16.53 10.66 -8.15
CA LEU A 215 -15.30 11.25 -7.63
C LEU A 215 -14.77 12.35 -8.55
N THR A 216 -14.65 12.07 -9.86
CA THR A 216 -14.15 13.05 -10.83
C THR A 216 -15.07 14.27 -10.96
N SER A 217 -16.39 14.09 -10.80
CA SER A 217 -17.33 15.23 -10.76
C SER A 217 -17.15 16.15 -9.54
N LYS A 218 -16.47 15.67 -8.49
CA LYS A 218 -16.20 16.43 -7.26
C LYS A 218 -14.79 17.04 -7.30
N VAL A 219 -13.80 16.26 -7.72
CA VAL A 219 -12.39 16.66 -7.78
C VAL A 219 -11.72 15.98 -8.97
N GLU A 220 -11.41 16.76 -10.01
CA GLU A 220 -10.63 16.31 -11.18
C GLU A 220 -9.17 16.03 -10.80
N HIS A 221 -8.50 15.16 -11.57
CA HIS A 221 -7.08 14.87 -11.35
C HIS A 221 -6.36 14.44 -12.63
N ARG A 222 -5.04 14.62 -12.66
CA ARG A 222 -4.18 14.25 -13.80
C ARG A 222 -4.25 12.76 -14.20
N ASP A 223 -4.70 11.91 -13.28
CA ASP A 223 -4.74 10.46 -13.46
C ASP A 223 -6.08 9.93 -13.98
N ASP A 224 -7.06 10.80 -14.26
CA ASP A 224 -8.45 10.40 -14.51
C ASP A 224 -8.61 9.38 -15.64
N GLU A 225 -7.97 9.63 -16.78
CA GLU A 225 -8.04 8.76 -17.96
C GLU A 225 -7.40 7.38 -17.71
N LEU A 226 -6.32 7.35 -16.92
CA LEU A 226 -5.64 6.11 -16.56
C LEU A 226 -6.50 5.28 -15.60
N ILE A 227 -7.07 5.91 -14.57
CA ILE A 227 -7.96 5.22 -13.63
C ILE A 227 -9.16 4.63 -14.36
N LYS A 228 -9.80 5.40 -15.24
CA LYS A 228 -10.92 4.93 -16.06
C LYS A 228 -10.53 3.71 -16.90
N THR A 229 -9.34 3.73 -17.49
CA THR A 229 -8.81 2.58 -18.24
C THR A 229 -8.64 1.34 -17.38
N ILE A 230 -8.13 1.49 -16.14
CA ILE A 230 -7.93 0.37 -15.20
C ILE A 230 -9.27 -0.17 -14.70
N ILE A 231 -10.22 0.70 -14.33
CA ILE A 231 -11.55 0.30 -13.85
C ILE A 231 -12.28 -0.55 -14.88
N ASN A 232 -12.21 -0.19 -16.16
CA ASN A 232 -12.81 -0.98 -17.25
C ASN A 232 -12.17 -2.37 -17.45
N ARG A 233 -11.07 -2.68 -16.75
CA ARG A 233 -10.42 -4.02 -16.75
C ARG A 233 -10.69 -4.81 -15.48
N ILE A 234 -11.32 -4.22 -14.46
CA ILE A 234 -11.68 -4.92 -13.24
C ILE A 234 -12.85 -5.87 -13.58
N PRO A 235 -12.74 -7.18 -13.28
CA PRO A 235 -13.83 -8.12 -13.48
C PRO A 235 -15.07 -7.74 -12.67
N ASP A 236 -16.26 -8.11 -13.15
CA ASP A 236 -17.47 -8.03 -12.34
C ASP A 236 -17.32 -8.94 -11.11
N TYR A 237 -17.32 -8.30 -9.94
CA TYR A 237 -17.13 -8.94 -8.64
C TYR A 237 -18.14 -10.07 -8.37
N VAL A 238 -19.39 -9.94 -8.85
CA VAL A 238 -20.43 -10.93 -8.56
C VAL A 238 -20.23 -12.20 -9.41
N ASP A 239 -19.94 -12.02 -10.69
CA ASP A 239 -19.77 -13.11 -11.64
C ASP A 239 -18.42 -13.85 -11.47
N SER A 240 -17.35 -13.12 -11.13
CA SER A 240 -16.01 -13.70 -11.01
C SER A 240 -15.89 -14.74 -9.88
N ARG A 241 -16.76 -14.68 -8.86
CA ARG A 241 -16.78 -15.64 -7.73
C ARG A 241 -17.23 -17.05 -8.13
N TYR A 242 -18.04 -17.16 -9.18
CA TYR A 242 -18.64 -18.44 -9.56
C TYR A 242 -17.99 -19.08 -10.79
N ARG A 243 -17.27 -18.30 -11.60
CA ARG A 243 -16.68 -18.78 -12.86
C ARG A 243 -15.14 -18.70 -12.91
N GLY A 244 -14.51 -18.04 -11.93
CA GLY A 244 -13.12 -17.61 -12.06
C GLY A 244 -13.03 -16.38 -12.98
N ALA A 245 -12.00 -15.54 -12.80
CA ALA A 245 -11.89 -14.30 -13.57
C ALA A 245 -11.28 -14.51 -14.98
N GLU A 246 -10.90 -15.76 -15.32
CA GLU A 246 -10.15 -16.13 -16.54
C GLU A 246 -8.90 -15.28 -16.80
N LEU A 247 -8.35 -14.67 -15.74
CA LEU A 247 -7.16 -13.85 -15.83
C LEU A 247 -5.90 -14.72 -15.73
N THR A 248 -4.98 -14.49 -16.66
CA THR A 248 -3.61 -14.97 -16.51
C THR A 248 -2.95 -14.33 -15.29
N ARG A 249 -1.93 -14.97 -14.72
CA ARG A 249 -1.17 -14.41 -13.58
C ARG A 249 -0.71 -12.98 -13.85
N ILE A 250 -0.12 -12.71 -15.02
CA ILE A 250 0.37 -11.38 -15.38
C ILE A 250 -0.75 -10.34 -15.43
N GLN A 251 -1.95 -10.70 -15.88
CA GLN A 251 -3.12 -9.81 -15.87
C GLN A 251 -3.55 -9.51 -14.43
N THR A 252 -3.60 -10.52 -13.56
CA THR A 252 -3.94 -10.32 -12.14
C THR A 252 -2.90 -9.44 -11.43
N VAL A 253 -1.60 -9.63 -11.70
CA VAL A 253 -0.52 -8.79 -11.18
C VAL A 253 -0.67 -7.35 -11.64
N LYS A 254 -0.94 -7.12 -12.93
CA LYS A 254 -1.20 -5.78 -13.45
C LYS A 254 -2.43 -5.14 -12.84
N LEU A 255 -3.50 -5.91 -12.62
CA LEU A 255 -4.70 -5.40 -11.97
C LEU A 255 -4.42 -5.01 -10.52
N ALA A 256 -3.68 -5.83 -9.78
CA ALA A 256 -3.27 -5.54 -8.40
C ALA A 256 -2.42 -4.25 -8.30
N LEU A 257 -1.47 -4.04 -9.21
CA LEU A 257 -0.72 -2.78 -9.30
C LEU A 257 -1.61 -1.61 -9.71
N GLY A 258 -2.58 -1.85 -10.61
CA GLY A 258 -3.55 -0.85 -11.04
C GLY A 258 -4.44 -0.35 -9.90
N VAL A 259 -4.94 -1.26 -9.04
CA VAL A 259 -5.78 -0.85 -7.90
C VAL A 259 -4.99 -0.18 -6.78
N GLN A 260 -3.73 -0.58 -6.59
CA GLN A 260 -2.77 0.12 -5.73
C GLN A 260 -2.59 1.57 -6.19
N PHE A 261 -2.40 1.77 -7.50
CA PHE A 261 -2.35 3.09 -8.12
C PHE A 261 -3.65 3.89 -7.95
N ILE A 262 -4.82 3.28 -8.17
CA ILE A 262 -6.12 3.94 -7.98
C ILE A 262 -6.28 4.41 -6.53
N ALA A 263 -5.94 3.55 -5.56
CA ALA A 263 -6.04 3.88 -4.15
C ALA A 263 -5.13 5.07 -3.78
N ALA A 264 -3.89 5.06 -4.26
CA ALA A 264 -2.96 6.18 -4.10
C ALA A 264 -3.51 7.47 -4.72
N SER A 265 -3.93 7.40 -5.98
CA SER A 265 -4.42 8.56 -6.74
C SER A 265 -5.71 9.15 -6.16
N ALA A 266 -6.58 8.34 -5.56
CA ALA A 266 -7.75 8.83 -4.84
C ALA A 266 -7.35 9.71 -3.65
N LEU A 267 -6.28 9.37 -2.91
CA LEU A 267 -5.80 10.17 -1.79
C LEU A 267 -4.99 11.39 -2.22
N ARG A 268 -4.22 11.31 -3.31
CA ARG A 268 -3.50 12.46 -3.89
C ARG A 268 -4.43 13.66 -4.17
N ARG A 269 -5.71 13.40 -4.46
CA ARG A 269 -6.72 14.45 -4.71
C ARG A 269 -7.11 15.27 -3.50
N VAL A 270 -7.04 14.67 -2.31
CA VAL A 270 -7.64 15.24 -1.09
C VAL A 270 -6.63 15.39 0.04
N THR A 271 -5.38 15.01 -0.18
CA THR A 271 -4.28 15.13 0.77
C THR A 271 -3.10 15.86 0.13
N GLN A 272 -2.09 16.18 0.93
CA GLN A 272 -0.82 16.75 0.44
C GLN A 272 0.20 15.66 0.06
N CYS A 273 -0.17 14.38 0.15
CA CYS A 273 0.69 13.25 -0.15
C CYS A 273 0.72 12.99 -1.66
N ASP A 274 1.77 13.47 -2.34
CA ASP A 274 1.98 13.25 -3.77
C ASP A 274 3.49 13.17 -4.10
N LEU A 275 4.15 12.16 -3.55
CA LEU A 275 5.53 11.84 -3.88
C LEU A 275 5.66 11.42 -5.36
N ALA A 276 4.59 10.89 -5.97
CA ALA A 276 4.59 10.58 -7.39
C ALA A 276 4.84 11.82 -8.25
N LEU A 277 4.21 12.96 -7.93
CA LEU A 277 4.43 14.21 -8.65
C LEU A 277 5.89 14.67 -8.56
N GLN A 278 6.53 14.51 -7.40
CA GLN A 278 7.95 14.86 -7.23
C GLN A 278 8.84 13.98 -8.12
N MET A 279 8.60 12.67 -8.13
CA MET A 279 9.31 11.75 -9.02
C MET A 279 9.08 12.03 -10.52
N GLU A 280 7.88 12.50 -10.88
CA GLU A 280 7.57 12.91 -12.26
C GLU A 280 8.35 14.17 -12.67
N GLN A 281 8.68 15.06 -11.73
CA GLN A 281 9.31 16.36 -11.99
C GLN A 281 10.85 16.35 -11.89
N ASP A 282 11.43 15.52 -11.00
CA ASP A 282 12.86 15.53 -10.67
C ASP A 282 13.77 14.80 -11.69
N ASP A 283 13.37 14.74 -12.96
CA ASP A 283 14.14 14.08 -14.04
C ASP A 283 14.52 12.62 -13.71
N PHE A 284 13.76 11.96 -12.84
CA PHE A 284 13.87 10.53 -12.58
C PHE A 284 13.77 9.81 -13.93
N PRO A 285 14.62 8.82 -14.25
CA PRO A 285 14.60 8.15 -15.54
C PRO A 285 13.26 7.44 -15.75
N GLY A 286 12.24 8.15 -16.24
CA GLY A 286 10.87 7.69 -16.05
C GLY A 286 9.70 8.63 -16.32
N TYR A 287 9.87 9.93 -16.58
CA TYR A 287 8.72 10.79 -16.97
C TYR A 287 7.96 10.21 -18.19
N ALA A 288 8.71 9.70 -19.18
CA ALA A 288 8.15 8.99 -20.33
C ALA A 288 7.58 7.59 -20.01
N ILE A 289 7.71 7.09 -18.78
CA ILE A 289 7.32 5.73 -18.36
C ILE A 289 5.97 5.71 -17.63
N ARG A 290 5.55 6.77 -16.94
CA ARG A 290 4.18 6.86 -16.38
C ARG A 290 3.10 6.82 -17.47
N GLN A 291 3.34 7.51 -18.59
CA GLN A 291 2.51 7.33 -19.80
C GLN A 291 2.63 5.92 -20.41
N LYS A 292 3.74 5.20 -20.22
CA LYS A 292 3.90 3.81 -20.69
C LYS A 292 3.23 2.77 -19.80
N PHE A 293 3.07 3.01 -18.48
CA PHE A 293 2.22 2.19 -17.61
C PHE A 293 0.77 2.24 -18.09
N ALA A 294 0.25 3.43 -18.42
CA ALA A 294 -1.03 3.60 -19.10
C ALA A 294 -1.10 2.83 -20.42
N ASN A 295 -0.06 2.95 -21.26
CA ASN A 295 0.04 2.17 -22.50
C ASN A 295 0.12 0.64 -22.27
N SER A 296 0.55 0.18 -21.09
CA SER A 296 0.62 -1.25 -20.75
C SER A 296 -0.75 -1.88 -20.46
N PHE A 297 -1.75 -1.06 -20.12
CA PHE A 297 -3.17 -1.44 -20.09
C PHE A 297 -3.83 -1.32 -21.48
N LEU A 298 -3.22 -0.57 -22.41
CA LEU A 298 -3.71 -0.37 -23.78
C LEU A 298 -3.15 -1.40 -24.79
N LYS A 299 -1.93 -1.94 -24.61
CA LYS A 299 -1.33 -2.93 -25.55
C LYS A 299 -0.56 -4.06 -24.85
N GLY A 300 -0.78 -5.30 -25.35
CA GLY A 300 0.15 -6.44 -25.21
C GLY A 300 -0.12 -7.47 -24.10
N ALA A 301 -0.79 -7.12 -22.99
CA ALA A 301 -1.11 -8.08 -21.91
C ALA A 301 -2.58 -8.54 -21.88
N TRP A 302 -3.43 -7.90 -22.68
CA TRP A 302 -4.87 -8.19 -22.76
C TRP A 302 -5.28 -8.84 -24.08
N GLN A 303 -4.32 -9.05 -24.99
CA GLN A 303 -4.53 -9.86 -26.17
C GLN A 303 -4.00 -11.27 -25.86
N PRO A 304 -4.78 -12.33 -26.11
CA PRO A 304 -4.25 -13.68 -26.06
C PRO A 304 -3.05 -13.75 -27.01
N SER A 305 -1.95 -14.31 -26.54
CA SER A 305 -0.84 -14.68 -27.41
C SER A 305 -1.37 -15.69 -28.43
N ASN A 306 -1.48 -15.26 -29.69
CA ASN A 306 -1.71 -16.15 -30.83
C ASN A 306 -0.57 -17.16 -30.95
#